data_AF-A0A0E9WI08-F1
#
_entry.id   AF-A0A0E9WI08-F1
#
_cell.length_a   1.000
_cell.length_b   1.000
_cell.length_c   1.000
_cell.angle_alpha   90.00
_cell.angle_beta   90.00
_cell.angle_gamma   90.00
#
_symmetry.space_group_name_H-M   'P 1'
#
loop_
_entity.id
_entity.type
_entity.pdbx_description
1 polymer ?
#
loop_
_entity_poly.entity_id
_entity_poly.type
_entity_poly.pdbx_seq_one_letter_code
_entity_poly.pdbx_strand_id
1 'polypeptide(L)'
;MTPYLFPINLIREKLMRLECHFTWDLKKENYDLPFMEIRLHKTISTPHGRGVLIEGRALNHLAYVKFLRGLTHEAVEYLKRAEEENERNPLKCVVTYGN
;
A
#
# COMPACT_ATOMS: atom_id res chain seq x y z
N MET A 1 28.53 -21.66 17.21
CA MET A 1 27.34 -21.87 16.36
C MET A 1 26.28 -20.90 16.86
N THR A 2 26.30 -19.65 16.39
CA THR A 2 25.36 -18.60 16.83
C THR A 2 24.15 -18.61 15.89
N PRO A 3 22.91 -18.69 16.39
CA PRO A 3 21.74 -18.68 15.53
C PRO A 3 21.56 -17.26 14.96
N TYR A 4 21.16 -17.22 13.69
CA TYR A 4 20.94 -16.04 12.87
C TYR A 4 19.92 -15.07 13.48
N LEU A 5 20.34 -14.26 14.46
CA LEU A 5 19.71 -12.98 14.74
C LEU A 5 20.17 -12.03 13.64
N PHE A 6 19.45 -12.00 12.52
CA PHE A 6 19.50 -10.81 11.66
C PHE A 6 19.18 -9.62 12.59
N PRO A 7 20.09 -8.65 12.76
CA PRO A 7 19.85 -7.58 13.71
C PRO A 7 18.57 -6.88 13.27
N ILE A 8 17.58 -6.77 14.16
CA ILE A 8 16.29 -6.10 13.93
C ILE A 8 16.51 -4.72 13.25
N ASN A 9 17.62 -4.08 13.57
CA ASN A 9 18.09 -2.83 12.98
C ASN A 9 18.28 -2.91 11.45
N LEU A 10 18.84 -4.00 10.91
CA LEU A 10 19.07 -4.16 9.47
C LEU A 10 17.75 -4.35 8.71
N ILE A 11 16.79 -5.08 9.27
CA ILE A 11 15.46 -5.23 8.66
C ILE A 11 14.74 -3.88 8.68
N ARG A 12 14.78 -3.18 9.81
CA ARG A 12 14.20 -1.84 9.95
C ARG A 12 14.80 -0.85 8.96
N GLU A 13 16.12 -0.83 8.83
CA GLU A 13 16.82 0.03 7.85
C GLU A 13 16.39 -0.26 6.42
N LYS A 14 16.26 -1.53 6.04
CA LYS A 14 15.77 -1.92 4.72
C LYS A 14 14.33 -1.47 4.49
N LEU A 15 13.45 -1.65 5.47
CA LEU A 15 12.05 -1.22 5.38
C LEU A 15 11.92 0.30 5.26
N MET A 16 12.74 1.06 5.99
CA MET A 16 12.74 2.53 5.93
C MET A 16 13.21 3.08 4.57
N ARG A 17 13.91 2.29 3.76
CA ARG A 17 14.35 2.68 2.41
C ARG A 17 13.32 2.38 1.31
N LEU A 18 12.25 1.64 1.63
CA LEU A 18 11.19 1.37 0.66
C LEU A 18 10.36 2.65 0.45
N GLU A 19 9.95 2.91 -0.79
CA GLU A 19 9.00 3.98 -1.10
C GLU A 19 7.57 3.44 -1.02
N CYS A 20 6.89 3.68 0.10
CA CYS A 20 5.50 3.26 0.29
C CYS A 20 4.78 4.13 1.32
N HIS A 21 3.47 3.93 1.49
CA HIS A 21 2.65 4.71 2.44
C HIS A 21 3.19 4.69 3.88
N PHE A 22 3.95 3.65 4.27
CA PHE A 22 4.57 3.56 5.59
C PHE A 22 5.79 4.48 5.78
N THR A 23 6.42 4.94 4.70
CA THR A 23 7.63 5.78 4.72
C THR A 23 7.38 7.20 4.21
N TRP A 24 6.21 7.49 3.64
CA TRP A 24 5.83 8.81 3.12
C TRP A 24 5.45 9.86 4.19
N ASP A 25 5.80 9.63 5.47
CA ASP A 25 5.47 10.49 6.64
C ASP A 25 4.00 10.97 6.67
N LEU A 26 3.08 10.08 6.28
CA LEU A 26 1.65 10.32 6.29
C LEU A 26 1.10 10.22 7.72
N LYS A 27 1.23 11.29 8.50
CA LYS A 27 0.84 11.31 9.93
C LYS A 27 -0.65 11.10 10.13
N LYS A 28 -1.02 10.10 10.94
CA LYS A 28 -2.40 9.73 11.27
C LYS A 28 -3.23 10.91 11.78
N GLU A 29 -2.61 11.84 12.52
CA GLU A 29 -3.26 13.01 13.11
C GLU A 29 -3.72 14.02 12.05
N ASN A 30 -3.15 13.97 10.84
CA ASN A 30 -3.50 14.85 9.73
C ASN A 30 -4.63 14.28 8.85
N TYR A 31 -5.12 13.09 9.15
CA TYR A 31 -6.04 12.35 8.29
C TYR A 31 -7.39 12.07 8.96
N ASP A 32 -8.46 12.53 8.31
CA ASP A 32 -9.81 12.00 8.51
C ASP A 32 -9.88 10.60 7.88
N LEU A 33 -9.47 9.58 8.66
CA LEU A 33 -9.42 8.19 8.21
C LEU A 33 -10.78 7.67 7.70
N PRO A 34 -11.93 7.92 8.37
CA PRO A 34 -13.24 7.58 7.83
C PRO A 34 -13.49 8.20 6.44
N PHE A 35 -13.19 9.49 6.27
CA PHE A 35 -13.37 10.15 4.98
C PHE A 35 -12.46 9.58 3.89
N MET A 36 -11.20 9.31 4.22
CA MET A 36 -10.26 8.66 3.29
C MET A 36 -10.76 7.30 2.82
N GLU A 37 -11.23 6.48 3.75
CA GLU A 37 -11.74 5.14 3.48
C GLU A 37 -12.93 5.20 2.50
N ILE A 38 -13.87 6.11 2.73
CA ILE A 38 -15.00 6.36 1.80
C ILE A 38 -14.49 6.75 0.41
N ARG A 39 -13.52 7.67 0.31
CA ARG A 39 -12.97 8.11 -0.98
C ARG A 39 -12.21 7.00 -1.71
N LEU A 40 -11.48 6.17 -0.98
CA LEU A 40 -10.73 5.05 -1.54
C LEU A 40 -11.67 3.96 -2.03
N HIS A 41 -12.69 3.60 -1.25
CA HIS A 41 -13.75 2.68 -1.70
C HIS A 41 -14.46 3.19 -2.95
N LYS A 42 -14.82 4.48 -2.99
CA LYS A 42 -15.41 5.07 -4.20
C LYS A 42 -14.48 4.96 -5.40
N THR A 43 -13.17 5.14 -5.20
CA THR A 43 -12.17 5.02 -6.27
C THR A 43 -12.08 3.59 -6.80
N ILE A 44 -12.07 2.60 -5.92
CA ILE A 44 -12.03 1.17 -6.27
C ILE A 44 -13.33 0.72 -6.95
N SER A 45 -14.49 1.18 -6.46
CA SER A 45 -15.80 0.79 -7.00
C SER A 45 -16.19 1.50 -8.29
N THR A 46 -15.44 2.52 -8.74
CA THR A 46 -15.76 3.25 -9.97
C THR A 46 -15.20 2.49 -11.18
N PRO A 47 -16.03 1.88 -12.04
CA PRO A 47 -15.53 1.08 -13.15
C PRO A 47 -14.88 1.96 -14.23
N HIS A 48 -13.70 1.55 -14.71
CA HIS A 48 -13.17 1.81 -16.06
C HIS A 48 -12.80 3.25 -16.48
N GLY A 49 -12.94 4.27 -15.63
CA GLY A 49 -12.53 5.65 -16.00
C GLY A 49 -11.08 6.04 -15.70
N ARG A 50 -10.38 5.28 -14.84
CA ARG A 50 -9.16 5.75 -14.15
C ARG A 50 -7.92 4.85 -14.33
N GLY A 51 -8.06 3.67 -14.93
CA GLY A 51 -6.94 2.76 -15.23
C GLY A 51 -6.46 1.92 -14.02
N VAL A 52 -5.98 0.72 -14.32
CA VAL A 52 -5.57 -0.33 -13.35
C VAL A 52 -4.52 0.15 -12.33
N LEU A 53 -3.63 1.06 -12.74
CA LEU A 53 -2.67 1.72 -11.85
C LEU A 53 -3.32 2.49 -10.69
N ILE A 54 -4.45 3.15 -10.95
CA ILE A 54 -5.16 3.93 -9.94
C ILE A 54 -5.85 2.99 -8.95
N GLU A 55 -6.35 1.85 -9.41
CA GLU A 55 -6.98 0.83 -8.56
C GLU A 55 -5.97 0.15 -7.63
N GLY A 56 -4.84 -0.33 -8.15
CA GLY A 56 -3.77 -0.93 -7.34
C GLY A 56 -3.19 0.05 -6.31
N ARG A 57 -3.00 1.33 -6.68
CA ARG A 57 -2.59 2.38 -5.72
C ARG A 57 -3.66 2.63 -4.66
N ALA A 58 -4.93 2.65 -5.03
CA ALA A 58 -6.03 2.84 -4.09
C ALA A 58 -6.15 1.67 -3.10
N LEU A 59 -5.97 0.43 -3.56
CA LEU A 59 -5.94 -0.77 -2.71
C LEU A 59 -4.77 -0.71 -1.70
N ASN A 60 -3.57 -0.38 -2.16
CA ASN A 60 -2.40 -0.20 -1.28
C ASN A 60 -2.61 0.92 -0.24
N HIS A 61 -3.25 2.02 -0.63
CA HIS A 61 -3.56 3.11 0.30
C HIS A 61 -4.64 2.68 1.30
N LEU A 62 -5.67 1.95 0.87
CA LEU A 62 -6.72 1.45 1.75
C LEU A 62 -6.15 0.47 2.78
N ALA A 63 -5.22 -0.39 2.38
CA ALA A 63 -4.49 -1.25 3.31
C ALA A 63 -3.77 -0.44 4.41
N TYR A 64 -3.11 0.65 4.03
CA TYR A 64 -2.46 1.54 4.99
C TYR A 64 -3.46 2.21 5.95
N VAL A 65 -4.61 2.69 5.44
CA VAL A 65 -5.68 3.25 6.29
C VAL A 65 -6.23 2.21 7.27
N LYS A 66 -6.44 0.96 6.84
CA LYS A 66 -6.87 -0.15 7.71
C LYS A 66 -5.83 -0.45 8.78
N PHE A 67 -4.55 -0.46 8.42
CA PHE A 67 -3.45 -0.61 9.37
C PHE A 67 -3.45 0.52 10.43
N LEU A 68 -3.61 1.78 10.03
CA LEU A 68 -3.69 2.92 10.97
C LEU A 68 -4.88 2.81 11.94
N ARG A 69 -5.94 2.09 11.55
CA ARG A 69 -7.11 1.78 12.39
C ARG A 69 -6.93 0.55 13.27
N GLY A 70 -5.82 -0.16 13.18
CA GLY A 70 -5.56 -1.41 13.92
C GLY A 70 -6.16 -2.67 13.28
N LEU A 71 -6.68 -2.56 12.05
CA LEU A 71 -7.33 -3.64 11.31
C LEU A 71 -6.32 -4.37 10.41
N THR A 72 -5.29 -4.96 11.01
CA THR A 72 -4.15 -5.53 10.28
C THR A 72 -4.54 -6.68 9.34
N HIS A 73 -5.51 -7.51 9.72
CA HIS A 73 -5.97 -8.63 8.87
C HIS A 73 -6.61 -8.12 7.57
N GLU A 74 -7.50 -7.13 7.67
CA GLU A 74 -8.10 -6.47 6.50
C GLU A 74 -7.03 -5.77 5.67
N ALA A 75 -6.04 -5.13 6.30
CA ALA A 75 -4.95 -4.48 5.58
C ALA A 75 -4.21 -5.48 4.66
N VAL A 76 -3.90 -6.68 5.16
CA VAL A 76 -3.25 -7.73 4.38
C VAL A 76 -4.12 -8.21 3.22
N GLU A 77 -5.43 -8.34 3.42
CA GLU A 77 -6.36 -8.73 2.35
C GLU A 77 -6.36 -7.71 1.20
N TYR A 78 -6.35 -6.42 1.51
CA TYR A 78 -6.25 -5.38 0.48
C TYR A 78 -4.90 -5.38 -0.25
N LEU A 79 -3.79 -5.70 0.43
CA LEU A 79 -2.49 -5.86 -0.23
C LEU A 79 -2.49 -7.03 -1.22
N LYS A 80 -3.09 -8.17 -0.84
CA LYS A 80 -3.22 -9.33 -1.74
C LYS A 80 -4.04 -9.00 -2.99
N ARG A 81 -5.15 -8.29 -2.82
CA ARG A 81 -5.96 -7.83 -3.96
C ARG A 81 -5.17 -6.86 -4.86
N ALA A 82 -4.32 -6.01 -4.29
CA ALA A 82 -3.47 -5.12 -5.07
C ALA A 82 -2.42 -5.91 -5.89
N GLU A 83 -1.89 -7.00 -5.32
CA GLU A 83 -0.98 -7.93 -5.99
C GLU A 83 -1.67 -8.67 -7.14
N GLU A 84 -2.85 -9.25 -6.90
CA GLU A 84 -3.65 -9.93 -7.94
C GLU A 84 -3.96 -9.00 -9.12
N GLU A 85 -4.31 -7.74 -8.85
CA GLU A 85 -4.63 -6.78 -9.90
C GLU A 85 -3.37 -6.30 -10.66
N ASN A 86 -2.21 -6.30 -10.01
CA ASN A 86 -0.92 -6.08 -10.65
C ASN A 86 -0.52 -7.24 -11.57
N GLU A 87 -0.69 -8.48 -11.11
CA GLU A 87 -0.42 -9.69 -11.91
C GLU A 87 -1.32 -9.80 -13.14
N ARG A 88 -2.56 -9.34 -13.03
CA ARG A 88 -3.51 -9.31 -14.15
C ARG A 88 -3.14 -8.29 -15.23
N ASN A 89 -2.30 -7.29 -14.92
CA ASN A 89 -1.92 -6.24 -15.89
C ASN A 89 -0.45 -5.79 -15.79
N PRO A 90 0.52 -6.68 -16.04
CA PRO A 90 1.94 -6.43 -15.79
C PRO A 90 2.52 -5.30 -16.65
N LEU A 91 2.00 -5.09 -17.86
CA LEU A 91 2.44 -4.03 -18.78
C LEU A 91 2.05 -2.62 -18.34
N LYS A 92 1.14 -2.47 -17.37
CA LYS A 92 0.67 -1.16 -16.89
C LYS A 92 1.29 -0.76 -15.55
N CYS A 93 2.02 -1.63 -14.86
CA CYS A 93 2.61 -1.34 -13.55
C CYS A 93 4.09 -0.92 -13.58
N VAL A 94 4.69 -0.84 -14.76
CA VAL A 94 6.01 -0.24 -14.92
C VAL A 94 5.87 1.27 -14.77
N VAL A 95 6.19 1.80 -13.58
CA VAL A 95 6.50 3.21 -13.43
C VAL A 95 7.88 3.42 -14.03
N THR A 96 7.95 3.81 -15.30
CA THR A 96 9.19 4.33 -15.87
C THR A 96 9.37 5.75 -15.36
N TYR A 97 10.17 5.93 -14.31
CA TYR A 97 10.80 7.23 -14.07
C TYR A 97 11.78 7.43 -15.23
N GLY A 98 11.47 8.35 -16.14
CA GLY A 98 12.32 8.68 -17.28
C GLY A 98 13.73 9.09 -16.81
N ASN A 99 14.75 8.62 -17.54
CA ASN A 99 16.10 9.16 -17.48
C ASN A 99 16.13 10.63 -17.89
#